data_AF-A0A2V9P8F8-F1
#
_entry.id   AF-A0A2V9P8F8-F1
#
_cell.length_a   1.000
_cell.length_b   1.000
_cell.length_c   1.000
_cell.angle_alpha   90.00
_cell.angle_beta   90.00
_cell.angle_gamma   90.00
#
_symmetry.space_group_name_H-M   'P 1'
#
loop_
_entity.id
_entity.type
_entity.pdbx_description
1 polymer ?
#
loop_
_entity_poly.entity_id
_entity_poly.type
_entity_poly.pdbx_seq_one_letter_code
_entity_poly.pdbx_strand_id
1 'polypeptide(L)'
;MPFTGGPLILENIKKTVRKKVRWGVLGAAKIAIDKVIPAMQQGELTEVTAIASRDLGKAQTAARQLGIARAYGSYEELLASTEIEAIYNPLPN
;
A
#
# COMPACT_ATOMS: atom_id res chain seq x y z
N MET A 1 -31.99 2.61 -41.23
CA MET A 1 -32.03 2.48 -39.75
C MET A 1 -30.60 2.49 -39.24
N PRO A 2 -30.16 3.48 -38.44
CA PRO A 2 -28.83 3.46 -37.85
C PRO A 2 -28.83 2.67 -36.53
N PHE A 3 -27.85 1.80 -36.34
CA PHE A 3 -27.59 1.12 -35.07
C PHE A 3 -27.03 2.14 -34.07
N THR A 4 -27.80 2.47 -33.04
CA THR A 4 -27.34 3.22 -31.86
C THR A 4 -26.56 2.29 -30.92
N GLY A 5 -25.30 2.02 -31.27
CA GLY A 5 -24.34 1.40 -30.36
C GLY A 5 -23.85 2.42 -29.32
N GLY A 6 -24.58 2.55 -28.21
CA GLY A 6 -24.29 3.50 -27.14
C GLY A 6 -22.95 3.26 -26.40
N PRO A 7 -22.49 4.23 -25.60
CA PRO A 7 -21.14 4.30 -24.99
C PRO A 7 -20.84 3.26 -23.89
N LEU A 8 -21.72 2.27 -23.66
CA LEU A 8 -21.65 1.38 -22.50
C LEU A 8 -20.48 0.38 -22.49
N ILE A 9 -19.92 0.02 -23.66
CA ILE A 9 -18.83 -0.97 -23.71
C ILE A 9 -17.50 -0.36 -23.20
N LEU A 10 -17.26 0.92 -23.47
CA LEU A 10 -15.99 1.58 -23.09
C LEU A 10 -15.93 1.93 -21.59
N GLU A 11 -17.07 2.14 -20.94
CA GLU A 11 -17.13 2.47 -19.52
C GLU A 11 -16.95 1.23 -18.62
N ASN A 12 -17.46 0.07 -19.05
CA ASN A 12 -17.33 -1.17 -18.29
C ASN A 12 -15.91 -1.74 -18.28
N ILE A 13 -15.12 -1.56 -19.35
CA ILE A 13 -13.71 -2.03 -19.40
C ILE A 13 -12.81 -1.24 -18.43
N LYS A 14 -13.10 0.05 -18.19
CA LYS A 14 -12.33 0.88 -17.26
C LYS A 14 -12.52 0.48 -15.78
N LYS A 15 -13.66 -0.11 -15.43
CA LYS A 15 -13.99 -0.51 -14.06
C LYS A 15 -13.50 -1.92 -13.69
N THR A 16 -13.15 -2.77 -14.65
CA THR A 16 -12.97 -4.20 -14.36
C THR A 16 -11.68 -4.55 -13.58
N VAL A 17 -10.56 -3.81 -13.62
CA VAL A 17 -9.36 -4.30 -12.87
C VAL A 17 -8.41 -3.19 -12.36
N ARG A 18 -8.90 -2.16 -11.67
CA ARG A 18 -7.98 -1.31 -10.87
C ARG A 18 -7.91 -1.84 -9.43
N LYS A 19 -7.39 -3.07 -9.28
CA LYS A 19 -7.05 -3.64 -7.97
C LYS A 19 -5.90 -2.82 -7.37
N LYS A 20 -6.06 -2.37 -6.13
CA LYS A 20 -4.96 -1.73 -5.41
C LYS A 20 -3.84 -2.74 -5.18
N VAL A 21 -2.60 -2.30 -5.41
CA VAL A 21 -1.42 -3.05 -5.02
C VAL A 21 -1.26 -2.95 -3.51
N ARG A 22 -1.07 -4.09 -2.83
CA ARG A 22 -0.82 -4.14 -1.39
C ARG A 22 0.67 -3.92 -1.11
N TRP A 23 0.96 -2.77 -0.50
CA TRP A 23 2.31 -2.33 -0.17
C TRP A 23 2.68 -2.67 1.27
N GLY A 24 3.92 -3.13 1.43
CA GLY A 24 4.64 -3.17 2.69
C GLY A 24 5.73 -2.11 2.74
N VAL A 25 5.94 -1.49 3.90
CA VAL A 25 6.95 -0.44 4.10
C VAL A 25 8.06 -0.93 5.03
N LEU A 26 9.31 -0.82 4.60
CA LEU A 26 10.48 -1.13 5.43
C LEU A 26 10.96 0.14 6.16
N GLY A 27 10.77 0.16 7.47
CA GLY A 27 11.20 1.24 8.33
C GLY A 27 10.08 2.23 8.68
N ALA A 28 10.15 2.74 9.91
CA ALA A 28 9.22 3.72 10.47
C ALA A 28 9.90 5.10 10.60
N ALA A 29 10.58 5.55 9.55
CA ALA A 29 11.24 6.85 9.54
C ALA A 29 10.20 7.99 9.54
N LYS A 30 10.54 9.11 10.17
CA LYS A 30 9.63 10.27 10.29
C LYS A 30 9.09 10.74 8.93
N ILE A 31 9.92 10.77 7.89
CA ILE A 31 9.48 11.12 6.53
C ILE A 31 8.47 10.13 5.94
N ALA A 32 8.66 8.83 6.21
CA ALA A 32 7.74 7.80 5.74
C ALA A 32 6.37 7.96 6.41
N ILE A 33 6.35 8.21 7.71
CA ILE A 33 5.14 8.39 8.52
C ILE A 33 4.43 9.72 8.16
N ASP A 34 5.17 10.83 8.13
CA ASP A 34 4.56 12.17 8.03
C ASP A 34 4.18 12.56 6.60
N LYS A 35 4.77 11.92 5.58
CA LYS A 35 4.63 12.33 4.17
C LYS A 35 4.32 11.17 3.22
N VAL A 36 5.17 10.16 3.17
CA VAL A 36 5.10 9.16 2.10
C VAL A 36 3.88 8.24 2.24
N ILE A 37 3.70 7.62 3.40
CA ILE A 37 2.58 6.70 3.64
C ILE A 37 1.23 7.41 3.48
N PRO A 38 1.00 8.62 4.06
CA PRO A 38 -0.23 9.37 3.83
C PRO A 38 -0.51 9.64 2.34
N ALA A 39 0.52 10.01 1.57
CA ALA A 39 0.37 10.23 0.13
C ALA A 39 0.04 8.91 -0.62
N MET A 40 0.70 7.80 -0.25
CA MET A 40 0.38 6.49 -0.82
C MET A 40 -1.05 6.05 -0.51
N GLN A 41 -1.58 6.32 0.69
CA GLN A 41 -2.95 5.95 1.06
C GLN A 41 -4.02 6.71 0.26
N GLN A 42 -3.70 7.89 -0.27
CA GLN A 42 -4.58 8.66 -1.15
C GLN A 42 -4.62 8.11 -2.59
N GLY A 43 -3.69 7.25 -2.98
CA GLY A 43 -3.63 6.73 -4.34
C GLY A 43 -4.76 5.76 -4.66
N GLU A 44 -5.27 5.86 -5.90
CA GLU A 44 -6.34 4.99 -6.40
C GLU A 44 -5.89 3.53 -6.58
N LEU A 45 -4.58 3.30 -6.71
CA LEU A 45 -3.96 2.01 -7.03
C LEU A 45 -3.07 1.46 -5.91
N THR A 46 -3.08 2.10 -4.74
CA THR A 46 -2.14 1.81 -3.66
C THR A 46 -2.90 1.58 -2.36
N GLU A 47 -2.51 0.50 -1.67
CA GLU A 47 -3.02 0.17 -0.34
C GLU A 47 -1.83 -0.21 0.55
N VAL A 48 -1.52 0.62 1.56
CA VAL A 48 -0.45 0.30 2.52
C VAL A 48 -1.03 -0.61 3.60
N THR A 49 -0.63 -1.89 3.57
CA THR A 49 -1.21 -2.93 4.44
C THR A 49 -0.28 -3.36 5.56
N ALA A 50 1.02 -3.11 5.42
CA ALA A 50 2.02 -3.46 6.41
C ALA A 50 3.15 -2.44 6.56
N ILE A 51 3.70 -2.36 7.77
CA ILE A 51 4.95 -1.65 8.07
C ILE A 51 5.86 -2.53 8.94
N ALA A 52 7.16 -2.52 8.65
CA ALA A 52 8.17 -3.24 9.42
C ALA A 52 9.20 -2.28 10.01
N SER A 53 9.76 -2.64 11.15
CA SER A 53 10.89 -1.95 11.76
C SER A 53 11.68 -2.97 12.56
N ARG A 54 12.99 -2.75 12.74
CA ARG A 54 13.84 -3.53 13.68
C ARG A 54 13.40 -3.40 15.15
N ASP A 55 12.46 -2.51 15.41
CA ASP A 55 11.82 -2.27 16.69
C ASP A 55 10.30 -2.40 16.48
N LEU A 56 9.71 -3.47 17.02
CA LEU A 56 8.29 -3.78 16.88
C LEU A 56 7.41 -2.68 17.48
N GLY A 57 7.81 -2.07 18.59
CA GLY A 57 7.05 -0.99 19.24
C GLY A 57 6.93 0.24 18.35
N LYS A 58 8.00 0.58 17.61
CA LYS A 58 7.96 1.64 16.58
C LYS A 58 7.04 1.27 15.42
N ALA A 59 7.13 0.04 14.92
CA ALA A 59 6.25 -0.42 13.83
C ALA A 59 4.77 -0.36 14.23
N GLN A 60 4.42 -0.86 15.42
CA GLN A 60 3.06 -0.84 15.93
C GLN A 60 2.54 0.58 16.15
N THR A 61 3.38 1.48 16.65
CA THR A 61 3.00 2.88 16.86
C THR A 61 2.70 3.58 15.54
N ALA A 62 3.57 3.40 14.54
CA ALA A 62 3.35 3.92 13.20
C ALA A 62 2.10 3.31 12.53
N ALA A 63 1.90 1.99 12.66
CA ALA A 63 0.72 1.31 12.14
C ALA A 63 -0.58 1.86 12.73
N ARG A 64 -0.63 2.07 14.06
CA ARG A 64 -1.76 2.71 14.74
C ARG A 64 -2.00 4.13 14.25
N GLN A 65 -0.95 4.94 14.14
CA GLN A 65 -1.05 6.33 13.69
C GLN A 65 -1.61 6.45 12.27
N LEU A 66 -1.27 5.50 11.40
CA LEU A 66 -1.58 5.53 9.97
C LEU A 66 -2.76 4.63 9.58
N GLY A 67 -3.36 3.90 10.53
CA GLY A 67 -4.43 2.94 10.24
C GLY A 67 -3.98 1.75 9.38
N ILE A 68 -2.73 1.31 9.50
CA ILE A 68 -2.18 0.17 8.77
C ILE A 68 -2.52 -1.11 9.52
N ALA A 69 -2.99 -2.13 8.80
CA ALA A 69 -3.48 -3.37 9.39
C ALA A 69 -2.40 -4.21 10.10
N ARG A 70 -1.17 -4.23 9.57
CA ARG A 70 -0.10 -5.11 10.07
C ARG A 70 1.17 -4.35 10.42
N ALA A 71 1.80 -4.77 11.52
CA ALA A 71 3.11 -4.31 11.95
C ALA A 71 4.02 -5.51 12.19
N TYR A 72 5.25 -5.45 11.66
CA TYR A 72 6.26 -6.50 11.79
C TYR A 72 7.48 -6.01 12.57
N GLY A 73 8.08 -6.91 13.35
CA GLY A 73 9.24 -6.61 14.21
C GLY A 73 10.59 -6.84 13.53
N SER A 74 10.57 -7.38 12.31
CA SER A 74 11.73 -7.55 11.45
C SER A 74 11.35 -7.29 9.99
N TYR A 75 12.35 -7.04 9.14
CA TYR A 75 12.11 -6.85 7.71
C TYR A 75 11.82 -8.19 7.03
N GLU A 76 12.45 -9.25 7.52
CA GLU A 76 12.32 -10.63 7.08
C GLU A 76 10.87 -11.14 7.23
N GLU A 77 10.22 -10.84 8.36
CA GLU A 77 8.81 -11.17 8.58
C GLU A 77 7.88 -10.53 7.55
N LEU A 78 8.13 -9.26 7.20
CA LEU A 78 7.34 -8.57 6.19
C LEU A 78 7.62 -9.13 4.79
N LEU A 79 8.88 -9.39 4.46
CA LEU A 79 9.29 -9.96 3.18
C LEU A 79 8.78 -11.41 2.98
N ALA A 80 8.58 -12.15 4.07
CA ALA A 80 7.98 -13.49 4.03
C ALA A 80 6.45 -13.49 3.87
N SER A 81 5.80 -12.33 3.94
CA SER A 81 4.35 -12.22 3.86
C SER A 81 3.84 -12.44 2.44
N THR A 82 2.95 -13.44 2.26
CA THR A 82 2.29 -13.73 0.98
C THR A 82 1.19 -12.72 0.60
N GLU A 83 0.86 -11.81 1.51
CA GLU A 83 -0.14 -10.77 1.26
C GLU A 83 0.44 -9.50 0.66
N ILE A 84 1.75 -9.28 0.78
CA ILE A 84 2.41 -8.09 0.26
C ILE A 84 2.80 -8.31 -1.20
N GLU A 85 2.42 -7.37 -2.06
CA GLU A 85 2.68 -7.41 -3.50
C GLU A 85 3.86 -6.50 -3.90
N ALA A 86 4.14 -5.46 -3.12
CA ALA A 86 5.22 -4.52 -3.38
C ALA A 86 5.84 -3.96 -2.08
N ILE A 87 7.11 -3.57 -2.16
CA ILE A 87 7.89 -3.07 -1.03
C ILE A 87 8.35 -1.64 -1.30
N TYR A 88 8.13 -0.75 -0.33
CA TYR A 88 8.80 0.55 -0.25
C TYR A 88 9.99 0.45 0.72
N ASN A 89 11.21 0.64 0.20
CA ASN A 89 12.46 0.57 0.97
C ASN A 89 13.17 1.95 1.08
N PRO A 90 12.90 2.73 2.14
CA PRO A 90 13.61 3.98 2.47
C PRO A 90 14.86 3.79 3.34
N LEU A 91 15.42 2.58 3.47
CA LEU A 91 16.62 2.37 4.29
C LEU A 91 17.88 2.94 3.61
N PRO A 92 18.85 3.48 4.36
CA PRO A 92 20.12 3.93 3.80
C PRO A 92 20.95 2.75 3.27
N ASN A 93 21.74 2.99 2.21
CA ASN A 93 22.69 2.05 1.62
C ASN A 93 23.99 1.96 2.43
#